data_AF-B4U4E8-F1
#
_entry.id   AF-B4U4E8-F1
#
_cell.length_a   1.000
_cell.length_b   1.000
_cell.length_c   1.000
_cell.angle_alpha   90.00
_cell.angle_beta   90.00
_cell.angle_gamma   90.00
#
_symmetry.space_group_name_H-M   'P 1'
#
loop_
_entity.id
_entity.type
_entity.pdbx_description
1 polymer ?
#
loop_
_entity_poly.entity_id
_entity_poly.type
_entity_poly.pdbx_seq_one_letter_code
_entity_poly.pdbx_strand_id
1 'polypeptide(L)'
;MTEKDKKDRDKVVSLQHYRQANVEDDMLFGHDTEFFNDDLEAILNSMDNQSLSDLEHFAGDRAYDLIKYLAFDEDCQHQAWLASKPMGWVNLEERPYLSQKFELAMLYKQNGLYEKALHHLLEIHQYDEGDHLGTRYEILALYVLKSDFTMAEAFYESKDYHRGDLLMEVPLMVGALLAGREELADDILVNLAETVPDFVAIVRQKAFPIDDILAAGALESYEPNSLSSIYLAFFNILPLLMTAQYYLQHYVQEFFEGAEGELTFLEELDLPLSKVNLFNQYGIHTLEDFSAWTTQELLDIPGVGKQMIARLKRLGVIFSQE
;
A
#
# COMPACT_ATOMS: atom_id res chain seq x y z
N MET A 1 -4.37 -17.11 -23.89
CA MET A 1 -3.74 -15.81 -23.60
C MET A 1 -2.74 -15.52 -24.68
N THR A 2 -2.97 -14.47 -25.44
CA THR A 2 -2.13 -14.08 -26.58
C THR A 2 -1.02 -13.14 -26.10
N GLU A 3 0.15 -13.15 -26.74
CA GLU A 3 1.30 -12.26 -26.45
C GLU A 3 0.95 -10.75 -26.42
N LYS A 4 -0.23 -10.38 -26.89
CA LYS A 4 -0.77 -9.03 -26.83
C LYS A 4 -1.21 -8.60 -25.42
N ASP A 5 -1.59 -9.55 -24.55
CA ASP A 5 -2.10 -9.28 -23.20
C ASP A 5 -0.97 -9.03 -22.17
N LYS A 6 0.29 -9.37 -22.51
CA LYS A 6 1.46 -9.15 -21.64
C LYS A 6 2.10 -7.76 -21.78
N LYS A 7 1.73 -6.97 -22.80
CA LYS A 7 2.42 -5.71 -23.14
C LYS A 7 1.78 -4.44 -22.57
N ASP A 8 0.67 -4.56 -21.85
CA ASP A 8 -0.06 -3.43 -21.28
C ASP A 8 0.12 -3.26 -19.75
N ARG A 9 0.96 -4.09 -19.11
CA ARG A 9 1.15 -4.06 -17.64
C ARG A 9 2.24 -3.09 -17.15
N ASP A 10 3.17 -2.68 -18.01
CA ASP A 10 4.29 -1.80 -17.65
C ASP A 10 4.24 -0.49 -18.44
N LYS A 11 3.15 0.27 -18.30
CA LYS A 11 3.12 1.64 -18.78
C LYS A 11 3.14 2.57 -17.59
N VAL A 12 4.28 3.25 -17.40
CA VAL A 12 4.31 4.50 -16.62
C VAL A 12 3.27 5.42 -17.23
N VAL A 13 2.16 5.63 -16.53
CA VAL A 13 1.11 6.55 -16.96
C VAL A 13 1.56 7.96 -16.59
N SER A 14 2.09 8.69 -17.57
CA SER A 14 2.37 10.11 -17.39
C SER A 14 1.05 10.87 -17.29
N LEU A 15 0.80 11.49 -16.13
CA LEU A 15 -0.36 12.35 -15.87
C LEU A 15 -0.23 13.73 -16.53
N GLN A 16 0.89 14.04 -17.20
CA GLN A 16 1.10 15.33 -17.87
C GLN A 16 0.05 15.62 -18.93
N HIS A 17 -0.48 14.60 -19.61
CA HIS A 17 -1.55 14.78 -20.60
C HIS A 17 -2.95 14.92 -19.99
N TYR A 18 -3.12 14.63 -18.70
CA TYR A 18 -4.38 14.89 -17.99
C TYR A 18 -4.54 16.37 -17.63
N ARG A 19 -3.41 17.09 -17.39
CA ARG A 19 -3.40 18.55 -17.14
C ARG A 19 -3.41 19.39 -18.43
N GLN A 20 -2.94 18.85 -19.56
CA GLN A 20 -2.79 19.64 -20.79
C GLN A 20 -4.09 20.02 -21.51
N ALA A 21 -5.24 19.44 -21.14
CA ALA A 21 -6.51 19.80 -21.78
C ALA A 21 -7.16 21.08 -21.21
N ASN A 22 -6.78 21.55 -20.02
CA ASN A 22 -7.46 22.65 -19.33
C ASN A 22 -6.48 23.67 -18.70
N VAL A 23 -5.51 24.16 -19.48
CA VAL A 23 -4.56 25.20 -19.04
C VAL A 23 -5.26 26.56 -18.77
N GLU A 24 -6.54 26.72 -19.09
CA GLU A 24 -7.31 27.93 -18.74
C GLU A 24 -8.09 27.82 -17.41
N ASP A 25 -8.25 26.62 -16.83
CA ASP A 25 -8.92 26.41 -15.52
C ASP A 25 -7.93 26.14 -14.36
N ASP A 26 -6.62 26.13 -14.65
CA ASP A 26 -5.53 25.85 -13.69
C ASP A 26 -5.31 26.95 -12.63
N MET A 27 -6.17 27.99 -12.60
CA MET A 27 -6.19 29.00 -11.53
C MET A 27 -7.10 28.59 -10.35
N LEU A 28 -7.82 27.46 -10.44
CA LEU A 28 -8.77 26.99 -9.41
C LEU A 28 -8.30 25.75 -8.63
N PHE A 29 -7.23 25.08 -9.07
CA PHE A 29 -6.87 23.73 -8.59
C PHE A 29 -5.42 23.60 -8.08
N GLY A 30 -4.73 24.72 -7.83
CA GLY A 30 -3.28 24.72 -7.62
C GLY A 30 -2.74 25.18 -6.27
N HIS A 31 -3.55 25.39 -5.22
CA HIS A 31 -2.98 26.02 -4.01
C HIS A 31 -3.38 25.55 -2.61
N ASP A 32 -4.31 24.61 -2.40
CA ASP A 32 -4.77 24.33 -1.02
C ASP A 32 -4.65 22.86 -0.53
N THR A 33 -4.16 21.93 -1.34
CA THR A 33 -3.88 20.55 -0.88
C THR A 33 -2.41 20.26 -0.55
N GLU A 34 -1.49 21.15 -0.94
CA GLU A 34 -0.06 21.07 -0.58
C GLU A 34 0.25 21.60 0.84
N PHE A 35 -0.76 22.09 1.57
CA PHE A 35 -0.55 22.84 2.81
C PHE A 35 0.01 22.04 4.00
N PHE A 36 0.11 20.70 3.91
CA PHE A 36 0.37 19.86 5.08
C PHE A 36 1.70 19.10 5.13
N ASN A 37 2.45 18.95 4.04
CA ASN A 37 3.60 18.03 4.08
C ASN A 37 4.97 18.70 4.00
N ASP A 38 5.26 19.55 3.01
CA ASP A 38 6.66 20.05 2.85
C ASP A 38 6.93 21.38 3.59
N ASP A 39 5.92 22.24 3.74
CA ASP A 39 6.08 23.54 4.39
C ASP A 39 5.85 23.48 5.90
N LEU A 40 5.07 22.52 6.40
CA LEU A 40 4.70 22.45 7.81
C LEU A 40 5.94 22.18 8.68
N GLU A 41 6.76 21.20 8.33
CA GLU A 41 7.92 20.82 9.15
C GLU A 41 9.02 21.89 9.17
N ALA A 42 9.23 22.59 8.05
CA ALA A 42 10.17 23.72 7.95
C ALA A 42 9.67 24.97 8.71
N ILE A 43 8.35 25.21 8.72
CA ILE A 43 7.71 26.31 9.46
C ILE A 43 7.67 26.00 10.97
N LEU A 44 7.30 24.78 11.35
CA LEU A 44 7.27 24.31 12.75
C LEU A 44 8.66 24.35 13.40
N ASN A 45 9.72 24.00 12.65
CA ASN A 45 11.10 24.06 13.14
C ASN A 45 11.70 25.48 13.19
N SER A 46 11.05 26.49 12.59
CA SER A 46 11.56 27.87 12.53
C SER A 46 10.76 28.87 13.38
N MET A 47 9.71 28.44 14.09
CA MET A 47 8.76 29.31 14.79
C MET A 47 8.80 29.17 16.31
N ASP A 48 8.66 30.30 17.02
CA ASP A 48 8.54 30.35 18.48
C ASP A 48 7.14 29.86 18.93
N ASN A 49 6.99 29.37 20.15
CA ASN A 49 5.76 28.69 20.62
C ASN A 49 4.45 29.51 20.53
N GLN A 50 4.53 30.85 20.45
CA GLN A 50 3.33 31.69 20.23
C GLN A 50 2.83 31.65 18.78
N SER A 51 3.74 31.61 17.79
CA SER A 51 3.38 31.51 16.36
C SER A 51 2.79 30.16 15.97
N LEU A 52 3.17 29.09 16.67
CA LEU A 52 2.57 27.76 16.54
C LEU A 52 1.09 27.75 16.91
N SER A 53 0.74 28.33 18.06
CA SER A 53 -0.65 28.42 18.53
C SER A 53 -1.54 29.28 17.62
N ASP A 54 -0.99 30.34 17.01
CA ASP A 54 -1.73 31.19 16.07
C ASP A 54 -1.94 30.48 14.72
N LEU A 55 -0.98 29.65 14.29
CA LEU A 55 -1.06 28.86 13.06
C LEU A 55 -2.00 27.66 13.22
N GLU A 56 -2.01 27.00 14.39
CA GLU A 56 -2.97 25.96 14.75
C GLU A 56 -4.40 26.52 14.81
N HIS A 57 -4.59 27.71 15.39
CA HIS A 57 -5.90 28.37 15.41
C HIS A 57 -6.36 28.76 14.00
N PHE A 58 -5.46 29.32 13.18
CA PHE A 58 -5.73 29.67 11.79
C PHE A 58 -6.03 28.45 10.89
N ALA A 59 -5.33 27.33 11.10
CA ALA A 59 -5.57 26.08 10.38
C ALA A 59 -6.88 25.40 10.81
N GLY A 60 -7.19 25.39 12.11
CA GLY A 60 -8.41 24.80 12.66
C GLY A 60 -9.69 25.53 12.22
N ASP A 61 -9.70 26.86 12.28
CA ASP A 61 -10.86 27.66 11.85
C ASP A 61 -11.11 27.51 10.34
N ARG A 62 -10.06 27.50 9.51
CA ARG A 62 -10.21 27.29 8.06
C ARG A 62 -10.67 25.88 7.69
N ALA A 63 -10.14 24.83 8.33
CA ALA A 63 -10.56 23.46 8.04
C ALA A 63 -12.04 23.23 8.39
N TYR A 64 -12.48 23.71 9.55
CA TYR A 64 -13.88 23.58 9.99
C TYR A 64 -14.83 24.39 9.11
N ASP A 65 -14.49 25.63 8.78
CA ASP A 65 -15.32 26.48 7.93
C ASP A 65 -15.36 25.98 6.47
N LEU A 66 -14.24 25.44 5.96
CA LEU A 66 -14.19 24.81 4.64
C LEU A 66 -15.07 23.57 4.57
N ILE A 67 -14.98 22.67 5.56
CA ILE A 67 -15.86 21.48 5.64
C ILE A 67 -17.33 21.91 5.68
N LYS A 68 -17.66 22.94 6.46
CA LYS A 68 -19.04 23.46 6.52
C LYS A 68 -19.51 24.00 5.17
N TYR A 69 -18.67 24.79 4.52
CA TYR A 69 -18.97 25.37 3.21
C TYR A 69 -19.22 24.27 2.18
N LEU A 70 -18.29 23.32 2.06
CA LEU A 70 -18.39 22.21 1.10
C LEU A 70 -19.58 21.29 1.43
N ALA A 71 -19.85 21.00 2.71
CA ALA A 71 -21.00 20.21 3.09
C ALA A 71 -22.33 20.90 2.75
N PHE A 72 -22.42 22.22 2.96
CA PHE A 72 -23.61 22.98 2.57
C PHE A 72 -23.81 23.00 1.04
N ASP A 73 -22.73 23.16 0.29
CA ASP A 73 -22.77 23.16 -1.17
C ASP A 73 -23.14 21.77 -1.72
N GLU A 74 -22.59 20.71 -1.11
CA GLU A 74 -22.93 19.32 -1.40
C GLU A 74 -24.42 19.03 -1.18
N ASP A 75 -24.98 19.44 -0.02
CA ASP A 75 -26.42 19.31 0.27
C ASP A 75 -27.29 20.02 -0.78
N CYS A 76 -26.86 21.20 -1.26
CA CYS A 76 -27.60 21.97 -2.25
C CYS A 76 -27.57 21.32 -3.64
N GLN A 77 -26.43 20.78 -4.04
CA GLN A 77 -26.24 20.19 -5.37
C GLN A 77 -26.72 18.73 -5.45
N HIS A 78 -26.66 17.98 -4.35
CA HIS A 78 -26.97 16.54 -4.30
C HIS A 78 -28.37 16.21 -4.83
N GLN A 79 -29.39 16.97 -4.41
CA GLN A 79 -30.76 16.74 -4.86
C GLN A 79 -30.95 17.00 -6.36
N ALA A 80 -30.27 18.01 -6.90
CA ALA A 80 -30.30 18.30 -8.33
C ALA A 80 -29.58 17.22 -9.14
N TRP A 81 -28.44 16.74 -8.66
CA TRP A 81 -27.68 15.65 -9.27
C TRP A 81 -28.45 14.33 -9.27
N LEU A 82 -29.09 13.95 -8.15
CA LEU A 82 -29.95 12.76 -8.13
C LEU A 82 -31.14 12.87 -9.10
N ALA A 83 -31.71 14.08 -9.23
CA ALA A 83 -32.80 14.33 -10.18
C ALA A 83 -32.36 14.27 -11.64
N SER A 84 -31.08 14.51 -11.95
CA SER A 84 -30.54 14.45 -13.32
C SER A 84 -30.27 13.04 -13.83
N LYS A 85 -30.51 12.00 -13.01
CA LYS A 85 -30.17 10.59 -13.27
C LYS A 85 -28.65 10.42 -13.45
N PRO A 86 -27.89 10.35 -12.34
CA PRO A 86 -26.44 10.31 -12.35
C PRO A 86 -25.89 9.25 -13.29
N MET A 87 -24.88 9.65 -14.08
CA MET A 87 -24.10 8.74 -14.91
C MET A 87 -22.67 8.57 -14.37
N GLY A 88 -22.28 9.31 -13.34
CA GLY A 88 -20.95 9.22 -12.74
C GLY A 88 -19.88 9.90 -13.59
N TRP A 89 -18.64 9.47 -13.44
CA TRP A 89 -17.46 10.14 -14.01
C TRP A 89 -17.42 10.17 -15.56
N VAL A 90 -18.18 9.29 -16.22
CA VAL A 90 -18.30 9.29 -17.67
C VAL A 90 -19.04 10.52 -18.20
N ASN A 91 -19.84 11.20 -17.37
CA ASN A 91 -20.46 12.47 -17.70
C ASN A 91 -19.55 13.64 -17.31
N LEU A 92 -19.09 14.40 -18.30
CA LEU A 92 -18.18 15.54 -18.10
C LEU A 92 -18.78 16.61 -17.19
N GLU A 93 -20.10 16.82 -17.26
CA GLU A 93 -20.81 17.83 -16.47
C GLU A 93 -20.90 17.44 -14.98
N GLU A 94 -20.79 16.16 -14.65
CA GLU A 94 -20.83 15.67 -13.27
C GLU A 94 -19.47 15.72 -12.57
N ARG A 95 -18.36 15.79 -13.34
CA ARG A 95 -17.00 15.74 -12.78
C ARG A 95 -16.71 16.84 -11.76
N PRO A 96 -17.08 18.12 -11.97
CA PRO A 96 -16.83 19.16 -10.97
C PRO A 96 -17.50 18.84 -9.63
N TYR A 97 -18.76 18.41 -9.66
CA TYR A 97 -19.50 18.01 -8.45
C TYR A 97 -18.87 16.77 -7.78
N LEU A 98 -18.54 15.72 -8.55
CA LEU A 98 -17.93 14.51 -8.00
C LEU A 98 -16.54 14.77 -7.40
N SER A 99 -15.73 15.61 -8.03
CA SER A 99 -14.43 16.04 -7.49
C SER A 99 -14.59 16.79 -6.19
N GLN A 100 -15.53 17.74 -6.11
CA GLN A 100 -15.80 18.49 -4.88
C GLN A 100 -16.32 17.58 -3.75
N LYS A 101 -17.20 16.63 -4.10
CA LYS A 101 -17.71 15.62 -3.15
C LYS A 101 -16.59 14.71 -2.63
N PHE A 102 -15.64 14.34 -3.50
CA PHE A 102 -14.45 13.58 -3.12
C PHE A 102 -13.55 14.40 -2.18
N GLU A 103 -13.31 15.68 -2.48
CA GLU A 103 -12.53 16.59 -1.63
C GLU A 103 -13.14 16.71 -0.22
N LEU A 104 -14.46 16.91 -0.13
CA LEU A 104 -15.19 16.90 1.14
C LEU A 104 -14.97 15.58 1.90
N ALA A 105 -15.01 14.44 1.20
CA ALA A 105 -14.74 13.14 1.81
C ALA A 105 -13.31 13.03 2.35
N MET A 106 -12.31 13.57 1.63
CA MET A 106 -10.92 13.59 2.08
C MET A 106 -10.73 14.45 3.32
N LEU A 107 -11.34 15.65 3.34
CA LEU A 107 -11.34 16.51 4.53
C LEU A 107 -12.01 15.82 5.73
N TYR A 108 -13.12 15.10 5.51
CA TYR A 108 -13.72 14.28 6.55
C TYR A 108 -12.79 13.18 7.05
N LYS A 109 -12.10 12.46 6.16
CA LYS A 109 -11.12 11.42 6.52
C LYS A 109 -9.97 12.01 7.35
N GLN A 110 -9.36 13.11 6.90
CA GLN A 110 -8.25 13.77 7.58
C GLN A 110 -8.62 14.23 9.00
N ASN A 111 -9.89 14.62 9.22
CA ASN A 111 -10.39 15.07 10.51
C ASN A 111 -11.03 13.95 11.35
N GLY A 112 -10.86 12.69 10.98
CA GLY A 112 -11.37 11.55 11.75
C GLY A 112 -12.88 11.32 11.63
N LEU A 113 -13.57 12.02 10.73
CA LEU A 113 -15.02 11.91 10.47
C LEU A 113 -15.30 10.76 9.49
N TYR A 114 -14.77 9.57 9.80
CA TYR A 114 -14.68 8.43 8.87
C TYR A 114 -16.03 7.96 8.32
N GLU A 115 -17.10 7.99 9.11
CA GLU A 115 -18.44 7.59 8.65
C GLU A 115 -18.95 8.50 7.53
N LYS A 116 -18.71 9.81 7.64
CA LYS A 116 -19.12 10.79 6.63
C LYS A 116 -18.29 10.66 5.36
N ALA A 117 -16.97 10.49 5.52
CA ALA A 117 -16.08 10.24 4.39
C ALA A 117 -16.51 8.99 3.61
N LEU A 118 -16.75 7.89 4.33
CA LEU A 118 -17.15 6.61 3.76
C LEU A 118 -18.50 6.72 3.03
N HIS A 119 -19.48 7.44 3.61
CA HIS A 119 -20.77 7.67 2.96
C HIS A 119 -20.63 8.30 1.57
N HIS A 120 -19.88 9.41 1.46
CA HIS A 120 -19.69 10.09 0.19
C HIS A 120 -18.89 9.25 -0.81
N LEU A 121 -17.84 8.56 -0.37
CA LEU A 121 -17.02 7.73 -1.25
C LEU A 121 -17.77 6.52 -1.79
N LEU A 122 -18.58 5.85 -0.96
CA LEU A 122 -19.42 4.74 -1.41
C LEU A 122 -20.46 5.21 -2.44
N GLU A 123 -21.04 6.39 -2.26
CA GLU A 123 -21.97 6.95 -3.24
C GLU A 123 -21.25 7.27 -4.55
N ILE A 124 -20.06 7.89 -4.53
CA ILE A 124 -19.26 8.11 -5.75
C ILE A 124 -18.95 6.78 -6.43
N HIS A 125 -18.45 5.80 -5.68
CA HIS A 125 -18.08 4.47 -6.18
C HIS A 125 -19.26 3.72 -6.80
N GLN A 126 -20.48 3.91 -6.28
CA GLN A 126 -21.69 3.31 -6.83
C GLN A 126 -21.99 3.78 -8.26
N TYR A 127 -21.68 5.04 -8.59
CA TYR A 127 -21.95 5.62 -9.91
C TYR A 127 -20.73 5.65 -10.84
N ASP A 128 -19.52 5.43 -10.31
CA ASP A 128 -18.30 5.35 -11.10
C ASP A 128 -17.64 3.97 -11.00
N GLU A 129 -18.16 3.00 -11.77
CA GLU A 129 -17.59 1.65 -11.84
C GLU A 129 -16.13 1.62 -12.35
N GLY A 130 -15.70 2.66 -13.08
CA GLY A 130 -14.33 2.79 -13.57
C GLY A 130 -13.34 3.27 -12.50
N ASP A 131 -13.84 3.70 -11.34
CA ASP A 131 -13.08 4.20 -10.21
C ASP A 131 -11.99 5.21 -10.59
N HIS A 132 -12.39 6.22 -11.37
CA HIS A 132 -11.48 7.22 -11.95
C HIS A 132 -10.86 8.13 -10.88
N LEU A 133 -11.54 8.29 -9.75
CA LEU A 133 -11.07 9.02 -8.58
C LEU A 133 -10.29 8.15 -7.59
N GLY A 134 -10.12 6.85 -7.85
CA GLY A 134 -9.40 5.95 -6.95
C GLY A 134 -10.08 5.77 -5.58
N THR A 135 -11.40 5.91 -5.53
CA THR A 135 -12.22 5.77 -4.31
C THR A 135 -12.06 4.41 -3.63
N ARG A 136 -11.73 3.34 -4.36
CA ARG A 136 -11.56 1.99 -3.77
C ARG A 136 -10.51 1.97 -2.66
N TYR A 137 -9.40 2.69 -2.87
CA TYR A 137 -8.29 2.72 -1.92
C TYR A 137 -8.70 3.42 -0.62
N GLU A 138 -9.44 4.51 -0.77
CA GLU A 138 -9.96 5.29 0.36
C GLU A 138 -11.05 4.57 1.13
N ILE A 139 -11.95 3.86 0.44
CA ILE A 139 -13.01 3.05 1.06
C ILE A 139 -12.40 1.93 1.91
N LEU A 140 -11.44 1.17 1.36
CA LEU A 140 -10.77 0.11 2.10
C LEU A 140 -10.01 0.67 3.32
N ALA A 141 -9.24 1.74 3.11
CA ALA A 141 -8.51 2.41 4.18
C ALA A 141 -9.46 2.88 5.29
N LEU A 142 -10.63 3.42 4.95
CA LEU A 142 -11.63 3.84 5.93
C LEU A 142 -12.20 2.68 6.73
N TYR A 143 -12.47 1.52 6.12
CA TYR A 143 -12.89 0.34 6.88
C TYR A 143 -11.80 -0.10 7.87
N VAL A 144 -10.54 -0.10 7.45
CA VAL A 144 -9.38 -0.42 8.31
C VAL A 144 -9.24 0.60 9.45
N LEU A 145 -9.31 1.90 9.16
CA LEU A 145 -9.25 2.98 10.15
C LEU A 145 -10.38 2.91 11.19
N LYS A 146 -11.55 2.39 10.78
CA LYS A 146 -12.70 2.15 11.66
C LYS A 146 -12.61 0.83 12.43
N SER A 147 -11.54 0.05 12.23
CA SER A 147 -11.39 -1.32 12.75
C SER A 147 -12.53 -2.26 12.33
N ASP A 148 -13.17 -1.99 11.19
CA ASP A 148 -14.22 -2.84 10.62
C ASP A 148 -13.63 -3.78 9.57
N PHE A 149 -12.87 -4.76 10.06
CA PHE A 149 -12.17 -5.69 9.20
C PHE A 149 -13.13 -6.56 8.36
N THR A 150 -14.32 -6.88 8.89
CA THR A 150 -15.32 -7.65 8.14
C THR A 150 -15.76 -6.93 6.87
N MET A 151 -15.99 -5.61 6.96
CA MET A 151 -16.32 -4.81 5.79
C MET A 151 -15.12 -4.57 4.87
N ALA A 152 -13.91 -4.41 5.43
CA ALA A 152 -12.68 -4.31 4.63
C ALA A 152 -12.46 -5.57 3.76
N GLU A 153 -12.55 -6.75 4.37
CA GLU A 153 -12.41 -8.05 3.70
C GLU A 153 -13.51 -8.23 2.65
N ALA A 154 -14.77 -7.98 2.99
CA ALA A 154 -15.88 -8.07 2.04
C ALA A 154 -15.74 -7.12 0.84
N PHE A 155 -15.22 -5.90 1.06
CA PHE A 155 -15.00 -4.94 0.00
C PHE A 155 -13.84 -5.37 -0.92
N TYR A 156 -12.72 -5.82 -0.34
CA TYR A 156 -11.60 -6.37 -1.10
C TYR A 156 -12.05 -7.55 -1.98
N GLU A 157 -12.81 -8.49 -1.41
CA GLU A 157 -13.32 -9.68 -2.11
C GLU A 157 -14.44 -9.40 -3.13
N SER A 158 -14.97 -8.17 -3.17
CA SER A 158 -16.11 -7.83 -4.05
C SER A 158 -15.77 -7.82 -5.54
N LYS A 159 -14.49 -7.68 -5.90
CA LYS A 159 -14.00 -7.60 -7.28
C LYS A 159 -12.67 -8.32 -7.44
N ASP A 160 -12.56 -9.15 -8.48
CA ASP A 160 -11.35 -9.95 -8.73
C ASP A 160 -10.09 -9.10 -8.95
N TYR A 161 -10.23 -7.89 -9.50
CA TYR A 161 -9.10 -7.01 -9.80
C TYR A 161 -8.49 -6.31 -8.57
N HIS A 162 -9.11 -6.43 -7.39
CA HIS A 162 -8.49 -5.95 -6.15
C HIS A 162 -7.32 -6.85 -5.72
N ARG A 163 -7.32 -8.12 -6.13
CA ARG A 163 -6.24 -9.07 -5.81
C ARG A 163 -4.95 -8.71 -6.56
N GLY A 164 -3.85 -8.66 -5.83
CA GLY A 164 -2.55 -8.22 -6.31
C GLY A 164 -2.40 -6.69 -6.42
N ASP A 165 -3.40 -5.90 -6.02
CA ASP A 165 -3.27 -4.44 -5.96
C ASP A 165 -2.66 -4.04 -4.61
N LEU A 166 -1.39 -3.62 -4.61
CA LEU A 166 -0.64 -3.31 -3.39
C LEU A 166 -1.28 -2.20 -2.54
N LEU A 167 -1.94 -1.23 -3.19
CA LEU A 167 -2.66 -0.15 -2.50
C LEU A 167 -3.90 -0.66 -1.74
N MET A 168 -4.37 -1.86 -2.06
CA MET A 168 -5.43 -2.56 -1.33
C MET A 168 -4.86 -3.58 -0.34
N GLU A 169 -3.89 -4.38 -0.76
CA GLU A 169 -3.36 -5.48 0.04
C GLU A 169 -2.65 -5.01 1.31
N VAL A 170 -1.89 -3.91 1.24
CA VAL A 170 -1.16 -3.40 2.41
C VAL A 170 -2.12 -2.91 3.51
N PRO A 171 -3.13 -2.05 3.25
CA PRO A 171 -4.13 -1.71 4.26
C PRO A 171 -4.91 -2.92 4.77
N LEU A 172 -5.25 -3.87 3.89
CA LEU A 172 -5.95 -5.08 4.27
C LEU A 172 -5.12 -5.94 5.23
N MET A 173 -3.84 -6.14 4.95
CA MET A 173 -2.89 -6.85 5.82
C MET A 173 -2.82 -6.20 7.20
N VAL A 174 -2.69 -4.87 7.28
CA VAL A 174 -2.70 -4.16 8.57
C VAL A 174 -4.03 -4.40 9.31
N GLY A 175 -5.16 -4.27 8.61
CA GLY A 175 -6.47 -4.55 9.19
C GLY A 175 -6.63 -6.00 9.67
N ALA A 176 -6.14 -6.97 8.89
CA ALA A 176 -6.20 -8.40 9.18
C ALA A 176 -5.42 -8.72 10.45
N LEU A 177 -4.19 -8.22 10.53
CA LEU A 177 -3.33 -8.39 11.70
C LEU A 177 -3.99 -7.82 12.96
N LEU A 178 -4.50 -6.59 12.91
CA LEU A 178 -5.18 -5.98 14.06
C LEU A 178 -6.50 -6.66 14.44
N ALA A 179 -7.12 -7.37 13.50
CA ALA A 179 -8.30 -8.19 13.73
C ALA A 179 -7.99 -9.63 14.20
N GLY A 180 -6.71 -10.00 14.34
CA GLY A 180 -6.26 -11.34 14.72
C GLY A 180 -6.42 -12.39 13.61
N ARG A 181 -6.36 -11.95 12.34
CA ARG A 181 -6.46 -12.78 11.14
C ARG A 181 -5.06 -12.99 10.54
N GLU A 182 -4.17 -13.55 11.35
CA GLU A 182 -2.74 -13.72 11.05
C GLU A 182 -2.50 -14.48 9.74
N GLU A 183 -3.22 -15.58 9.49
CA GLU A 183 -3.08 -16.36 8.25
C GLU A 183 -3.23 -15.51 6.97
N LEU A 184 -4.18 -14.57 6.95
CA LEU A 184 -4.36 -13.68 5.80
C LEU A 184 -3.26 -12.62 5.72
N ALA A 185 -2.83 -12.09 6.87
CA ALA A 185 -1.73 -11.12 6.90
C ALA A 185 -0.44 -11.77 6.39
N ASP A 186 -0.18 -13.01 6.79
CA ASP A 186 0.96 -13.83 6.37
C ASP A 186 0.92 -14.10 4.86
N ASP A 187 -0.23 -14.53 4.33
CA ASP A 187 -0.41 -14.75 2.89
C ASP A 187 -0.10 -13.47 2.07
N ILE A 188 -0.55 -12.31 2.56
CA ILE A 188 -0.24 -11.02 1.93
C ILE A 188 1.26 -10.70 2.04
N LEU A 189 1.88 -10.91 3.20
CA LEU A 189 3.32 -10.65 3.39
C LEU A 189 4.18 -11.50 2.45
N VAL A 190 3.82 -12.77 2.21
CA VAL A 190 4.47 -13.61 1.20
C VAL A 190 4.34 -12.97 -0.19
N ASN A 191 3.13 -12.57 -0.59
CA ASN A 191 2.90 -11.96 -1.89
C ASN A 191 3.68 -10.64 -2.07
N LEU A 192 3.75 -9.82 -1.02
CA LEU A 192 4.53 -8.57 -1.02
C LEU A 192 6.02 -8.84 -1.21
N ALA A 193 6.56 -9.83 -0.52
CA ALA A 193 7.97 -10.22 -0.64
C ALA A 193 8.31 -10.78 -2.03
N GLU A 194 7.39 -11.49 -2.68
CA GLU A 194 7.57 -11.98 -4.05
C GLU A 194 7.42 -10.87 -5.11
N THR A 195 6.53 -9.90 -4.86
CA THR A 195 6.18 -8.86 -5.84
C THR A 195 7.13 -7.66 -5.80
N VAL A 196 7.64 -7.30 -4.63
CA VAL A 196 8.48 -6.10 -4.43
C VAL A 196 9.86 -6.53 -3.91
N PRO A 197 10.90 -6.58 -4.79
CA PRO A 197 12.21 -7.14 -4.46
C PRO A 197 12.88 -6.57 -3.21
N ASP A 198 12.69 -5.26 -2.95
CA ASP A 198 13.32 -4.57 -1.84
C ASP A 198 12.47 -4.59 -0.54
N PHE A 199 11.26 -5.15 -0.57
CA PHE A 199 10.33 -5.11 0.57
C PHE A 199 10.92 -5.73 1.83
N VAL A 200 11.50 -6.92 1.73
CA VAL A 200 12.08 -7.66 2.86
C VAL A 200 13.22 -6.89 3.51
N ALA A 201 14.06 -6.22 2.70
CA ALA A 201 15.19 -5.45 3.21
C ALA A 201 14.73 -4.23 4.04
N ILE A 202 13.62 -3.61 3.64
CA ILE A 202 13.06 -2.44 4.34
C ILE A 202 12.39 -2.83 5.65
N VAL A 203 11.56 -3.88 5.65
CA VAL A 203 10.85 -4.29 6.88
C VAL A 203 11.79 -4.87 7.94
N ARG A 204 12.98 -5.33 7.54
CA ARG A 204 14.07 -5.75 8.45
C ARG A 204 14.82 -4.60 9.10
N GLN A 205 14.59 -3.35 8.70
CA GLN A 205 15.21 -2.21 9.37
C GLN A 205 14.77 -2.13 10.84
N LYS A 206 15.57 -1.45 11.67
CA LYS A 206 15.29 -1.32 13.11
C LYS A 206 14.08 -0.44 13.41
N ALA A 207 13.73 0.45 12.49
CA ALA A 207 12.66 1.40 12.63
C ALA A 207 11.70 1.25 11.45
N PHE A 208 10.41 1.42 11.74
CA PHE A 208 9.38 1.48 10.70
C PHE A 208 9.60 2.75 9.87
N PRO A 209 9.52 2.68 8.51
CA PRO A 209 9.95 3.77 7.62
C PRO A 209 8.89 4.90 7.53
N ILE A 210 8.56 5.53 8.65
CA ILE A 210 7.54 6.60 8.70
C ILE A 210 7.91 7.79 7.81
N ASP A 211 9.17 8.21 7.80
CA ASP A 211 9.63 9.37 7.01
C ASP A 211 9.41 9.12 5.51
N ASP A 212 9.72 7.90 5.03
CA ASP A 212 9.48 7.52 3.64
C ASP A 212 7.98 7.43 3.31
N ILE A 213 7.17 6.96 4.25
CA ILE A 213 5.70 6.91 4.12
C ILE A 213 5.12 8.32 4.00
N LEU A 214 5.59 9.27 4.80
CA LEU A 214 5.17 10.67 4.71
C LEU A 214 5.58 11.28 3.36
N ALA A 215 6.82 11.04 2.92
CA ALA A 215 7.32 11.52 1.63
C ALA A 215 6.53 10.91 0.45
N ALA A 216 6.07 9.66 0.56
CA ALA A 216 5.27 9.01 -0.48
C ALA A 216 3.93 9.72 -0.75
N GLY A 217 3.36 10.40 0.24
CA GLY A 217 2.14 11.20 0.07
C GLY A 217 2.30 12.41 -0.85
N ALA A 218 3.55 12.86 -1.10
CA ALA A 218 3.87 13.98 -1.98
C ALA A 218 4.31 13.55 -3.40
N LEU A 219 4.32 12.24 -3.71
CA LEU A 219 4.76 11.75 -5.01
C LEU A 219 3.81 12.21 -6.13
N GLU A 220 4.37 12.83 -7.17
CA GLU A 220 3.61 13.29 -8.34
C GLU A 220 3.21 12.16 -9.29
N SER A 221 3.82 10.98 -9.14
CA SER A 221 3.62 9.85 -10.03
C SER A 221 3.58 8.52 -9.28
N TYR A 222 2.64 7.67 -9.69
CA TYR A 222 2.52 6.32 -9.16
C TYR A 222 3.31 5.31 -10.01
N GLU A 223 4.11 4.49 -9.33
CA GLU A 223 4.79 3.34 -9.92
C GLU A 223 4.25 2.05 -9.29
N PRO A 224 3.54 1.18 -10.04
CA PRO A 224 3.00 -0.05 -9.50
C PRO A 224 4.10 -1.04 -9.13
N ASN A 225 3.83 -1.91 -8.15
CA ASN A 225 4.75 -2.97 -7.71
C ASN A 225 6.12 -2.46 -7.27
N SER A 226 6.15 -1.25 -6.72
CA SER A 226 7.35 -0.59 -6.24
C SER A 226 7.30 -0.37 -4.73
N LEU A 227 8.45 -0.09 -4.12
CA LEU A 227 8.49 0.30 -2.72
C LEU A 227 7.66 1.58 -2.45
N SER A 228 7.67 2.53 -3.37
CA SER A 228 6.84 3.74 -3.32
C SER A 228 5.34 3.42 -3.26
N SER A 229 4.88 2.37 -3.96
CA SER A 229 3.47 1.94 -3.88
C SER A 229 3.11 1.36 -2.52
N ILE A 230 4.03 0.65 -1.86
CA ILE A 230 3.85 0.15 -0.48
C ILE A 230 3.76 1.32 0.49
N TYR A 231 4.66 2.30 0.36
CA TYR A 231 4.66 3.50 1.19
C TYR A 231 3.38 4.32 1.03
N LEU A 232 2.90 4.51 -0.20
CA LEU A 232 1.63 5.17 -0.47
C LEU A 232 0.44 4.39 0.12
N ALA A 233 0.47 3.06 0.05
CA ALA A 233 -0.56 2.22 0.65
C ALA A 233 -0.62 2.37 2.19
N PHE A 234 0.54 2.44 2.85
CA PHE A 234 0.65 2.76 4.27
C PHE A 234 0.18 4.20 4.58
N PHE A 235 0.52 5.17 3.72
CA PHE A 235 0.10 6.56 3.89
C PHE A 235 -1.43 6.69 3.97
N ASN A 236 -2.18 5.89 3.21
CA ASN A 236 -3.64 5.89 3.24
C ASN A 236 -4.24 5.54 4.61
N ILE A 237 -3.48 4.86 5.48
CA ILE A 237 -3.87 4.52 6.85
C ILE A 237 -2.91 5.15 7.88
N LEU A 238 -2.21 6.23 7.53
CA LEU A 238 -1.22 6.90 8.38
C LEU A 238 -1.68 7.17 9.83
N PRO A 239 -2.92 7.66 10.11
CA PRO A 239 -3.37 7.87 11.48
C PRO A 239 -3.32 6.62 12.36
N LEU A 240 -3.58 5.45 11.78
CA LEU A 240 -3.47 4.17 12.47
C LEU A 240 -2.00 3.81 12.73
N LEU A 241 -1.13 4.01 11.74
CA LEU A 241 0.30 3.72 11.86
C LEU A 241 0.97 4.54 12.96
N MET A 242 0.54 5.78 13.18
CA MET A 242 1.05 6.62 14.28
C MET A 242 0.93 5.94 15.66
N THR A 243 -0.02 5.01 15.83
CA THR A 243 -0.22 4.28 17.08
C THR A 243 0.17 2.80 16.98
N ALA A 244 0.07 2.19 15.80
CA ALA A 244 0.27 0.76 15.59
C ALA A 244 1.65 0.38 15.03
N GLN A 245 2.48 1.34 14.60
CA GLN A 245 3.74 1.08 13.89
C GLN A 245 4.68 0.10 14.60
N TYR A 246 4.82 0.17 15.93
CA TYR A 246 5.74 -0.71 16.66
C TYR A 246 5.25 -2.15 16.70
N TYR A 247 3.94 -2.34 16.81
CA TYR A 247 3.31 -3.65 16.77
C TYR A 247 3.45 -4.26 15.37
N LEU A 248 3.18 -3.47 14.33
CA LEU A 248 3.37 -3.86 12.93
C LEU A 248 4.83 -4.21 12.63
N GLN A 249 5.76 -3.35 13.04
CA GLN A 249 7.19 -3.56 12.85
C GLN A 249 7.65 -4.87 13.49
N HIS A 250 7.24 -5.13 14.73
CA HIS A 250 7.62 -6.36 15.42
C HIS A 250 7.02 -7.60 14.76
N TYR A 251 5.73 -7.57 14.40
CA TYR A 251 5.07 -8.69 13.72
C TYR A 251 5.75 -9.04 12.39
N VAL A 252 5.99 -8.03 11.55
CA VAL A 252 6.61 -8.24 10.25
C VAL A 252 8.07 -8.71 10.42
N GLN A 253 8.79 -8.22 11.42
CA GLN A 253 10.11 -8.75 11.76
C GLN A 253 10.03 -10.22 12.16
N GLU A 254 9.17 -10.60 13.12
CA GLU A 254 9.00 -12.00 13.54
C GLU A 254 8.63 -12.92 12.37
N PHE A 255 7.75 -12.46 11.48
CA PHE A 255 7.38 -13.18 10.27
C PHE A 255 8.60 -13.46 9.37
N PHE A 256 9.49 -12.47 9.20
CA PHE A 256 10.71 -12.60 8.39
C PHE A 256 11.97 -13.01 9.17
N GLU A 257 11.90 -13.17 10.49
CA GLU A 257 12.99 -13.64 11.36
C GLU A 257 13.31 -15.11 11.04
N GLY A 258 12.31 -15.89 10.64
CA GLY A 258 12.49 -17.24 10.10
C GLY A 258 13.04 -17.29 8.67
N ALA A 259 13.15 -16.15 7.98
CA ALA A 259 13.62 -16.11 6.60
C ALA A 259 15.15 -15.97 6.50
N GLU A 260 15.83 -15.30 7.45
CA GLU A 260 17.30 -15.37 7.66
C GLU A 260 17.61 -14.87 9.09
N GLY A 261 18.06 -15.76 9.98
CA GLY A 261 18.36 -15.39 11.37
C GLY A 261 18.94 -16.53 12.23
N GLU A 262 18.59 -17.77 11.95
CA GLU A 262 19.42 -18.92 12.32
C GLU A 262 20.14 -19.39 11.06
N LEU A 263 21.47 -19.36 11.08
CA LEU A 263 22.28 -20.16 10.16
C LEU A 263 21.78 -21.59 10.32
N THR A 264 20.85 -22.01 9.47
CA THR A 264 20.31 -23.37 9.55
C THR A 264 21.37 -24.26 8.95
N PHE A 265 22.22 -24.78 9.83
CA PHE A 265 23.31 -25.66 9.45
C PHE A 265 22.72 -26.93 8.82
N LEU A 266 23.39 -27.47 7.82
CA LEU A 266 22.92 -28.70 7.18
C LEU A 266 22.80 -29.88 8.16
N GLU A 267 23.57 -29.84 9.25
CA GLU A 267 23.53 -30.77 10.38
C GLU A 267 22.20 -30.74 11.17
N GLU A 268 21.45 -29.64 11.10
CA GLU A 268 20.18 -29.44 11.80
C GLU A 268 18.98 -29.88 10.95
N LEU A 269 19.19 -30.12 9.64
CA LEU A 269 18.18 -30.57 8.72
C LEU A 269 18.00 -32.10 8.76
N ASP A 270 16.80 -32.57 8.40
CA ASP A 270 16.56 -33.99 8.12
C ASP A 270 17.20 -34.38 6.77
N LEU A 271 18.54 -34.46 6.75
CA LEU A 271 19.37 -34.93 5.66
C LEU A 271 20.25 -36.09 6.14
N PRO A 272 20.50 -37.12 5.30
CA PRO A 272 21.46 -38.15 5.65
C PRO A 272 22.86 -37.54 5.89
N LEU A 273 23.55 -37.96 6.95
CA LEU A 273 24.90 -37.46 7.31
C LEU A 273 25.91 -37.55 6.14
N SER A 274 25.78 -38.57 5.28
CA SER A 274 26.60 -38.71 4.07
C SER A 274 26.40 -37.57 3.06
N LYS A 275 25.24 -36.91 3.06
CA LYS A 275 24.91 -35.78 2.19
C LYS A 275 25.33 -34.46 2.79
N VAL A 276 25.17 -34.29 4.10
CA VAL A 276 25.74 -33.16 4.84
C VAL A 276 27.25 -33.08 4.62
N ASN A 277 27.96 -34.20 4.80
CA ASN A 277 29.41 -34.27 4.53
C ASN A 277 29.78 -34.01 3.07
N LEU A 278 28.92 -34.40 2.13
CA LEU A 278 29.13 -34.13 0.70
C LEU A 278 29.02 -32.62 0.44
N PHE A 279 27.96 -31.98 0.90
CA PHE A 279 27.75 -30.53 0.71
C PHE A 279 28.84 -29.69 1.41
N ASN A 280 29.25 -30.10 2.62
CA ASN A 280 30.36 -29.47 3.33
C ASN A 280 31.70 -29.52 2.55
N GLN A 281 31.94 -30.56 1.72
CA GLN A 281 33.14 -30.62 0.87
C GLN A 281 33.10 -29.62 -0.29
N TYR A 282 31.90 -29.19 -0.69
CA TYR A 282 31.68 -28.20 -1.74
C TYR A 282 31.50 -26.78 -1.17
N GLY A 283 31.76 -26.59 0.14
CA GLY A 283 31.66 -25.28 0.81
C GLY A 283 30.23 -24.83 1.07
N ILE A 284 29.26 -25.76 1.05
CA ILE A 284 27.86 -25.49 1.40
C ILE A 284 27.64 -26.01 2.81
N HIS A 285 27.44 -25.10 3.76
CA HIS A 285 27.34 -25.36 5.20
C HIS A 285 25.96 -24.98 5.76
N THR A 286 25.22 -24.11 5.08
CA THR A 286 23.90 -23.65 5.49
C THR A 286 22.86 -23.75 4.37
N LEU A 287 21.58 -23.56 4.70
CA LEU A 287 20.51 -23.40 3.71
C LEU A 287 20.76 -22.22 2.75
N GLU A 288 21.27 -21.10 3.27
CA GLU A 288 21.55 -19.88 2.51
C GLU A 288 22.67 -20.08 1.49
N ASP A 289 23.67 -20.92 1.78
CA ASP A 289 24.77 -21.20 0.86
C ASP A 289 24.30 -21.78 -0.48
N PHE A 290 23.13 -22.44 -0.51
CA PHE A 290 22.54 -22.95 -1.75
C PHE A 290 22.03 -21.87 -2.70
N SER A 291 21.81 -20.65 -2.22
CA SER A 291 21.41 -19.50 -3.05
C SER A 291 22.50 -19.10 -4.05
N ALA A 292 23.76 -19.46 -3.78
CA ALA A 292 24.88 -19.26 -4.69
C ALA A 292 25.01 -20.34 -5.77
N TRP A 293 24.17 -21.38 -5.74
CA TRP A 293 24.25 -22.53 -6.63
C TRP A 293 23.00 -22.69 -7.48
N THR A 294 23.20 -22.99 -8.76
CA THR A 294 22.10 -23.35 -9.67
C THR A 294 21.67 -24.80 -9.46
N THR A 295 20.45 -25.13 -9.91
CA THR A 295 19.97 -26.53 -9.88
C THR A 295 20.85 -27.46 -10.72
N GLN A 296 21.38 -26.97 -11.85
CA GLN A 296 22.21 -27.78 -12.74
C GLN A 296 23.58 -28.07 -12.12
N GLU A 297 24.23 -27.07 -11.50
CA GLU A 297 25.50 -27.26 -10.81
C GLU A 297 25.39 -28.26 -9.66
N LEU A 298 24.29 -28.23 -8.91
CA LEU A 298 24.05 -29.22 -7.85
C LEU A 298 23.82 -30.63 -8.39
N LEU A 299 23.16 -30.77 -9.56
CA LEU A 299 22.96 -32.08 -10.20
C LEU A 299 24.24 -32.68 -10.76
N ASP A 300 25.22 -31.84 -11.07
CA ASP A 300 26.54 -32.29 -11.56
C ASP A 300 27.42 -32.83 -10.41
N ILE A 301 27.05 -32.60 -9.13
CA ILE A 301 27.72 -33.19 -7.97
C ILE A 301 27.46 -34.70 -7.89
N PRO A 302 28.50 -35.55 -7.93
CA PRO A 302 28.33 -37.00 -7.86
C PRO A 302 27.57 -37.44 -6.59
N GLY A 303 26.38 -38.01 -6.81
CA GLY A 303 25.51 -38.49 -5.74
C GLY A 303 24.39 -37.53 -5.36
N VAL A 304 24.32 -36.32 -5.92
CA VAL A 304 23.12 -35.48 -5.84
C VAL A 304 22.24 -35.80 -7.04
N GLY A 305 21.03 -36.31 -6.76
CA GLY A 305 20.06 -36.66 -7.81
C GLY A 305 18.83 -35.76 -7.75
N LYS A 306 17.95 -35.87 -8.74
CA LYS A 306 16.68 -35.11 -8.81
C LYS A 306 15.82 -35.25 -7.54
N GLN A 307 15.85 -36.41 -6.89
CA GLN A 307 15.15 -36.65 -5.61
C GLN A 307 15.72 -35.81 -4.46
N MET A 308 17.03 -35.53 -4.47
CA MET A 308 17.69 -34.71 -3.46
C MET A 308 17.34 -33.24 -3.66
N ILE A 309 17.35 -32.75 -4.91
CA ILE A 309 16.89 -31.39 -5.23
C ILE A 309 15.44 -31.18 -4.78
N ALA A 310 14.56 -32.15 -5.03
CA ALA A 310 13.17 -32.09 -4.57
C ALA A 310 13.02 -32.15 -3.03
N ARG A 311 14.01 -32.69 -2.31
CA ARG A 311 14.05 -32.65 -0.84
C ARG A 311 14.50 -31.28 -0.34
N LEU A 312 15.54 -30.71 -0.95
CA LEU A 312 16.06 -29.37 -0.62
C LEU A 312 15.01 -28.28 -0.83
N LYS A 313 14.27 -28.29 -1.95
CA LYS A 313 13.15 -27.35 -2.17
C LYS A 313 12.05 -27.45 -1.10
N ARG A 314 11.78 -28.66 -0.59
CA ARG A 314 10.80 -28.86 0.49
C ARG A 314 11.31 -28.38 1.86
N LEU A 315 12.61 -28.17 2.01
CA LEU A 315 13.26 -27.64 3.20
C LEU A 315 13.45 -26.11 3.11
N GLY A 316 12.79 -25.44 2.16
CA GLY A 316 12.84 -23.99 2.02
C GLY A 316 14.06 -23.45 1.25
N VAL A 317 14.87 -24.32 0.61
CA VAL A 317 16.03 -23.87 -0.17
C VAL A 317 15.61 -23.11 -1.43
N ILE A 318 16.13 -21.88 -1.55
CA ILE A 318 16.05 -21.07 -2.77
C ILE A 318 17.39 -21.21 -3.51
N PHE A 319 17.36 -21.64 -4.77
CA PHE A 319 18.53 -21.73 -5.64
C PHE A 319 18.71 -20.45 -6.45
N SER A 320 19.91 -20.18 -6.97
CA SER A 320 20.07 -19.13 -7.97
C SER A 320 19.24 -19.45 -9.23
N GLN A 321 18.67 -18.41 -9.84
CA GLN A 321 17.95 -18.56 -11.10
C GLN A 321 18.91 -19.01 -12.21
N GLU A 322 18.43 -19.86 -13.12
CA GLU A 322 19.21 -20.40 -14.26
C GLU A 322 19.76 -19.34 -15.21
#